data_AF-A0A9N9H9R4-F1
#
_entry.id   AF-A0A9N9H9R4-F1
#
_cell.length_a   1.000
_cell.length_b   1.000
_cell.length_c   1.000
_cell.angle_alpha   90.00
_cell.angle_beta   90.00
_cell.angle_gamma   90.00
#
_symmetry.space_group_name_H-M   'P 1'
#
loop_
_entity.id
_entity.type
_entity.pdbx_description
1 polymer ?
#
loop_
_entity_poly.entity_id
_entity_poly.type
_entity_poly.pdbx_seq_one_letter_code
_entity_poly.pdbx_strand_id
1 'polypeptide(L)'
;ESIESMKRRIVVARYRTDFLALDTSHCENIVKGEFFKLDKSTITESSFKELFGTNEYILIRRDMEVLIDELKKGPFMEQTNLTYLLKGAGGVGKTTTLYFASIIAQRSGCLTMYINAKFFTNGTRWINQKVCEFLEPWALRNQDLLKQLPSSSKVTMFDAAMEAAKDIQNSVVLFNFLIEDLQRTVRVPVVICIDQYNAFLVDHEAVLEYNKAPTTISWGSNPIGRIFSDWNNFNVQRGAVLFAFTSSYHGGKTAIDGNSRLFTRISPYNNDEWAKMTNRFTDSLPPDTGFLRNFVGGIPRELGRFMKIWDKEHHNGVDNVMKLYTKDATDYYKERIQRLLDKKRMKEDVKESTVFAAKIFMGSSMDDVPDSWENSGMVVVQGQTYKLCCPAAELAIFKAFDDSHTKNAISILRGDKTISWRVLELCVQHRFRMAAMSANIVEMEYTDLTQKKEKEKIQISAQNIIIHNDIPVELPTIHPGTVYICWRGAAVVDFFIYNHDCKKIFLQVSEQPYAKHKTKLPDLFTTTIT
;
A
#
# COMPACT_ATOMS: atom_id res chain seq x y z
N GLU A 1 -7.14 46.43 -15.04
CA GLU A 1 -7.31 46.84 -13.63
C GLU A 1 -6.17 46.24 -12.82
N SER A 2 -5.53 47.00 -11.92
CA SER A 2 -4.33 46.53 -11.20
C SER A 2 -4.69 45.48 -10.13
N ILE A 3 -3.76 44.56 -9.85
CA ILE A 3 -3.84 43.56 -8.76
C ILE A 3 -4.13 44.23 -7.39
N GLU A 4 -3.79 45.50 -7.25
CA GLU A 4 -4.03 46.33 -6.06
C GLU A 4 -5.48 46.81 -5.94
N SER A 5 -6.20 46.92 -7.06
CA SER A 5 -7.65 47.20 -7.10
C SER A 5 -8.49 46.02 -6.59
N MET A 6 -8.06 44.77 -6.90
CA MET A 6 -8.75 43.56 -6.43
C MET A 6 -8.64 43.35 -4.91
N LYS A 7 -7.53 43.78 -4.28
CA LYS A 7 -7.33 43.63 -2.82
C LYS A 7 -8.21 44.53 -1.96
N ARG A 8 -8.85 45.58 -2.51
CA ARG A 8 -9.63 46.57 -1.74
C ARG A 8 -11.15 46.36 -1.75
N ARG A 9 -11.66 45.32 -2.41
CA ARG A 9 -13.09 44.93 -2.31
C ARG A 9 -13.29 43.81 -1.28
N ILE A 10 -12.83 44.02 -0.04
CA ILE A 10 -13.32 43.24 1.10
C ILE A 10 -14.66 43.88 1.49
N VAL A 11 -15.72 43.47 0.79
CA VAL A 11 -17.08 43.73 1.25
C VAL A 11 -17.25 42.88 2.51
N VAL A 12 -17.30 43.53 3.67
CA VAL A 12 -17.74 42.94 4.93
C VAL A 12 -19.23 42.64 4.78
N ALA A 13 -19.56 41.57 4.07
CA ALA A 13 -20.88 40.98 4.10
C ALA A 13 -21.08 40.47 5.52
N ARG A 14 -21.98 41.10 6.26
CA ARG A 14 -22.50 40.57 7.53
C ARG A 14 -23.07 39.18 7.23
N TYR A 15 -22.29 38.13 7.52
CA TYR A 15 -22.73 36.75 7.42
C TYR A 15 -23.92 36.58 8.36
N ARG A 16 -25.14 36.42 7.81
CA ARG A 16 -26.23 35.81 8.57
C ARG A 16 -25.76 34.42 8.99
N THR A 17 -25.69 34.19 10.29
CA THR A 17 -25.23 32.96 10.96
C THR A 17 -26.24 31.80 10.87
N ASP A 18 -27.09 31.80 9.84
CA ASP A 18 -28.04 30.72 9.64
C ASP A 18 -27.32 29.59 8.90
N PHE A 19 -26.86 28.60 9.67
CA PHE A 19 -26.29 27.37 9.13
C PHE A 19 -27.36 26.61 8.35
N LEU A 20 -26.97 26.06 7.19
CA LEU A 20 -27.84 25.15 6.46
C LEU A 20 -28.02 23.85 7.27
N ALA A 21 -29.27 23.43 7.45
CA ALA A 21 -29.59 22.16 8.09
C ALA A 21 -29.07 21.01 7.21
N LEU A 22 -28.40 20.04 7.84
CA LEU A 22 -27.88 18.85 7.18
C LEU A 22 -28.89 17.72 7.30
N ASP A 23 -29.05 16.94 6.22
CA ASP A 23 -29.86 15.72 6.24
C ASP A 23 -28.96 14.52 6.53
N THR A 24 -28.97 14.03 7.77
CA THR A 24 -28.16 12.88 8.17
C THR A 24 -28.91 11.55 8.07
N SER A 25 -30.14 11.51 7.53
CA SER A 25 -30.92 10.26 7.41
C SER A 25 -30.21 9.19 6.57
N HIS A 26 -29.44 9.59 5.56
CA HIS A 26 -28.63 8.67 4.74
C HIS A 26 -27.56 7.94 5.53
N CYS A 27 -27.11 8.52 6.64
CA CYS A 27 -26.12 7.93 7.54
C CYS A 27 -26.70 6.83 8.44
N GLU A 28 -28.02 6.78 8.62
CA GLU A 28 -28.71 5.78 9.46
C GLU A 28 -28.81 4.42 8.77
N ASN A 29 -28.73 4.39 7.44
CA ASN A 29 -28.80 3.16 6.63
C ASN A 29 -27.43 2.48 6.40
N ILE A 30 -26.37 2.98 7.04
CA ILE A 30 -25.01 2.45 6.88
C ILE A 30 -24.77 1.41 7.97
N VAL A 31 -24.96 0.14 7.61
CA VAL A 31 -24.80 -0.99 8.51
C VAL A 31 -23.53 -1.76 8.15
N LYS A 32 -22.62 -1.93 9.11
CA LYS A 32 -21.40 -2.71 8.92
C LYS A 32 -21.71 -4.15 8.49
N GLY A 33 -20.94 -4.65 7.53
CA GLY A 33 -21.04 -6.00 7.01
C GLY A 33 -22.14 -6.18 5.95
N GLU A 34 -22.87 -5.12 5.62
CA GLU A 34 -23.89 -5.11 4.58
C GLU A 34 -23.41 -4.42 3.30
N PHE A 35 -24.06 -4.74 2.18
CA PHE A 35 -23.77 -4.11 0.90
C PHE A 35 -24.63 -2.86 0.73
N PHE A 36 -23.98 -1.74 0.47
CA PHE A 36 -24.62 -0.49 0.12
C PHE A 36 -24.68 -0.34 -1.40
N LYS A 37 -25.87 -0.07 -1.93
CA LYS A 37 -26.08 0.18 -3.34
C LYS A 37 -25.85 1.65 -3.68
N LEU A 38 -24.93 1.91 -4.59
CA LEU A 38 -24.68 3.21 -5.21
C LEU A 38 -25.78 3.53 -6.24
N ASP A 39 -26.15 4.80 -6.34
CA ASP A 39 -27.07 5.23 -7.39
C ASP A 39 -26.34 5.25 -8.74
N LYS A 40 -27.05 4.89 -9.82
CA LYS A 40 -26.48 4.87 -11.17
C LYS A 40 -25.88 6.22 -11.59
N SER A 41 -26.50 7.33 -11.17
CA SER A 41 -26.01 8.69 -11.43
C SER A 41 -24.63 8.96 -10.78
N THR A 42 -24.35 8.31 -9.65
CA THR A 42 -23.07 8.41 -8.93
C THR A 42 -21.95 7.61 -9.64
N ILE A 43 -22.29 6.54 -10.36
CA ILE A 43 -21.35 5.63 -11.04
C ILE A 43 -20.92 6.14 -12.42
N THR A 44 -21.78 6.88 -13.12
CA THR A 44 -21.56 7.32 -14.51
C THR A 44 -20.46 8.35 -14.72
N GLU A 45 -19.89 8.90 -13.66
CA GLU A 45 -18.80 9.85 -13.73
C GLU A 45 -17.46 9.16 -14.06
N SER A 46 -16.65 9.83 -14.89
CA SER A 46 -15.43 9.27 -15.48
C SER A 46 -14.44 8.75 -14.43
N SER A 47 -14.28 9.45 -13.30
CA SER A 47 -13.44 9.03 -12.18
C SER A 47 -13.98 7.78 -11.44
N PHE A 48 -15.28 7.50 -11.55
CA PHE A 48 -15.98 6.47 -10.77
C PHE A 48 -16.28 5.20 -11.59
N LYS A 49 -16.46 5.33 -12.90
CA LYS A 49 -16.52 4.20 -13.83
C LYS A 49 -15.24 3.34 -13.78
N GLU A 50 -14.08 3.96 -13.60
CA GLU A 50 -12.80 3.25 -13.47
C GLU A 50 -12.67 2.47 -12.14
N LEU A 51 -13.30 2.95 -11.06
CA LEU A 51 -13.20 2.36 -9.72
C LEU A 51 -14.20 1.24 -9.48
N PHE A 52 -15.43 1.38 -9.97
CA PHE A 52 -16.54 0.46 -9.69
C PHE A 52 -16.96 -0.37 -10.91
N GLY A 53 -16.51 -0.01 -12.11
CA GLY A 53 -16.94 -0.69 -13.34
C GLY A 53 -18.47 -0.65 -13.48
N THR A 54 -19.09 -1.83 -13.49
CA THR A 54 -20.55 -2.02 -13.47
C THR A 54 -21.10 -2.41 -12.10
N ASN A 55 -20.23 -2.56 -11.09
CA ASN A 55 -20.66 -3.03 -9.77
C ASN A 55 -21.24 -1.86 -8.95
N GLU A 56 -22.56 -1.89 -8.76
CA GLU A 56 -23.28 -0.86 -8.02
C GLU A 56 -23.18 -1.03 -6.50
N TYR A 57 -22.42 -2.01 -5.98
CA TYR A 57 -22.44 -2.35 -4.56
C TYR A 57 -21.07 -2.21 -3.90
N ILE A 58 -21.05 -1.55 -2.74
CA ILE A 58 -19.90 -1.42 -1.86
C ILE A 58 -20.19 -2.20 -0.57
N LEU A 59 -19.28 -3.07 -0.14
CA LEU A 59 -19.36 -3.65 1.20
C LEU A 59 -19.03 -2.57 2.23
N ILE A 60 -19.93 -2.32 3.18
CA ILE A 60 -19.68 -1.42 4.31
C ILE A 60 -18.76 -2.10 5.31
N ARG A 61 -17.53 -1.62 5.35
CA ARG A 61 -16.46 -2.17 6.20
C ARG A 61 -16.42 -1.46 7.55
N ARG A 62 -15.83 -2.12 8.55
CA ARG A 62 -15.63 -1.49 9.88
C ARG A 62 -14.92 -0.14 9.79
N ASP A 63 -13.85 -0.07 9.00
CA ASP A 63 -13.06 1.15 8.88
C ASP A 63 -13.83 2.30 8.18
N MET A 64 -14.81 1.96 7.33
CA MET A 64 -15.71 2.94 6.71
C MET A 64 -16.71 3.47 7.73
N GLU A 65 -17.34 2.59 8.50
CA GLU A 65 -18.28 2.95 9.57
C GLU A 65 -17.64 3.93 10.57
N VAL A 66 -16.42 3.63 11.05
CA VAL A 66 -15.68 4.51 11.96
C VAL A 66 -15.47 5.90 11.35
N LEU A 67 -15.00 5.97 10.09
CA LEU A 67 -14.80 7.25 9.42
C LEU A 67 -16.13 8.03 9.26
N ILE A 68 -17.22 7.34 8.90
CA ILE A 68 -18.52 7.98 8.75
C ILE A 68 -19.04 8.47 10.10
N ASP A 69 -18.87 7.73 11.19
CA ASP A 69 -19.27 8.16 12.52
C ASP A 69 -18.46 9.37 13.00
N GLU A 70 -17.17 9.45 12.69
CA GLU A 70 -16.35 10.65 12.95
C GLU A 70 -16.84 11.85 12.15
N LEU A 71 -17.22 11.65 10.87
CA LEU A 71 -17.83 12.71 10.05
C LEU A 71 -19.17 13.18 10.62
N LYS A 72 -20.01 12.26 11.14
CA LYS A 72 -21.27 12.60 11.81
C LYS A 72 -21.02 13.42 13.07
N LYS A 73 -20.17 12.94 13.97
CA LYS A 73 -19.95 13.57 15.29
C LYS A 73 -19.28 14.93 15.15
N GLY A 74 -18.22 15.05 14.37
CA GLY A 74 -17.48 16.31 14.25
C GLY A 74 -18.10 17.25 13.21
N PRO A 75 -17.75 17.11 11.93
CA PRO A 75 -18.16 18.01 10.85
C PRO A 75 -19.66 18.29 10.74
N PHE A 76 -20.50 17.28 10.95
CA PHE A 76 -21.95 17.41 10.74
C PHE A 76 -22.68 17.93 11.98
N MET A 77 -22.30 17.49 13.17
CA MET A 77 -23.00 17.82 14.43
C MET A 77 -22.28 18.91 15.24
N GLU A 78 -21.01 18.72 15.58
CA GLU A 78 -20.25 19.61 16.48
C GLU A 78 -19.60 20.81 15.76
N GLN A 79 -19.70 20.89 14.43
CA GLN A 79 -19.13 21.95 13.59
C GLN A 79 -17.61 22.12 13.73
N THR A 80 -16.91 21.04 14.11
CA THR A 80 -15.45 21.02 14.23
C THR A 80 -14.79 20.68 12.90
N ASN A 81 -13.46 20.85 12.84
CA ASN A 81 -12.67 20.43 11.69
C ASN A 81 -12.00 19.09 11.94
N LEU A 82 -12.14 18.18 10.97
CA LEU A 82 -11.52 16.86 11.00
C LEU A 82 -10.42 16.78 9.94
N THR A 83 -9.20 16.45 10.34
CA THR A 83 -8.15 16.00 9.40
C THR A 83 -8.01 14.50 9.60
N TYR A 84 -8.12 13.72 8.53
CA TYR A 84 -8.08 12.26 8.63
C TYR A 84 -7.16 11.65 7.58
N LEU A 85 -6.32 10.70 8.00
CA LEU A 85 -5.36 10.04 7.13
C LEU A 85 -5.63 8.53 7.01
N LEU A 86 -5.85 8.06 5.78
CA LEU A 86 -6.04 6.64 5.45
C LEU A 86 -4.72 6.01 4.98
N LYS A 87 -4.22 5.06 5.79
CA LYS A 87 -3.03 4.23 5.51
C LYS A 87 -3.40 2.75 5.34
N GLY A 88 -2.48 1.93 4.85
CA GLY A 88 -2.65 0.47 4.75
C GLY A 88 -2.09 -0.11 3.45
N ALA A 89 -2.09 -1.44 3.33
CA ALA A 89 -1.50 -2.16 2.20
C ALA A 89 -2.12 -1.80 0.83
N GLY A 90 -1.45 -2.15 -0.25
CA GLY A 90 -1.95 -1.93 -1.60
C GLY A 90 -3.24 -2.70 -1.84
N GLY A 91 -4.26 -2.03 -2.37
CA GLY A 91 -5.52 -2.70 -2.73
C GLY A 91 -6.47 -3.03 -1.58
N VAL A 92 -6.20 -2.59 -0.34
CA VAL A 92 -7.10 -2.76 0.83
C VAL A 92 -8.38 -1.92 0.78
N GLY A 93 -8.59 -1.09 -0.25
CA GLY A 93 -9.83 -0.29 -0.38
C GLY A 93 -9.78 1.13 0.19
N LYS A 94 -8.60 1.71 0.43
CA LYS A 94 -8.46 3.13 0.85
C LYS A 94 -9.23 4.11 -0.06
N THR A 95 -9.04 4.00 -1.37
CA THR A 95 -9.75 4.80 -2.37
C THR A 95 -11.26 4.60 -2.29
N THR A 96 -11.73 3.35 -2.13
CA THR A 96 -13.14 3.03 -1.97
C THR A 96 -13.73 3.65 -0.70
N THR A 97 -13.01 3.59 0.43
CA THR A 97 -13.41 4.21 1.69
C THR A 97 -13.50 5.73 1.57
N LEU A 98 -12.46 6.35 1.01
CA LEU A 98 -12.41 7.80 0.82
C LEU A 98 -13.54 8.30 -0.10
N TYR A 99 -13.80 7.54 -1.16
CA TYR A 99 -14.88 7.83 -2.08
C TYR A 99 -16.26 7.66 -1.43
N PHE A 100 -16.49 6.57 -0.72
CA PHE A 100 -17.74 6.33 0.00
C PHE A 100 -18.02 7.47 0.99
N ALA A 101 -17.00 7.92 1.73
CA ALA A 101 -17.10 9.08 2.61
C ALA A 101 -17.52 10.36 1.85
N SER A 102 -16.99 10.59 0.65
CA SER A 102 -17.38 11.74 -0.17
C SER A 102 -18.85 11.70 -0.61
N ILE A 103 -19.37 10.51 -0.96
CA ILE A 103 -20.79 10.35 -1.33
C ILE A 103 -21.70 10.63 -0.13
N ILE A 104 -21.37 10.06 1.03
CA ILE A 104 -22.18 10.25 2.23
C ILE A 104 -22.16 11.71 2.68
N ALA A 105 -21.01 12.38 2.63
CA ALA A 105 -20.91 13.81 2.91
C ALA A 105 -21.77 14.64 1.96
N GLN A 106 -21.67 14.38 0.65
CA GLN A 106 -22.46 15.09 -0.36
C GLN A 106 -23.96 14.89 -0.13
N ARG A 107 -24.40 13.65 0.10
CA ARG A 107 -25.81 13.32 0.41
C ARG A 107 -26.29 13.96 1.71
N SER A 108 -25.39 14.21 2.65
CA SER A 108 -25.71 14.89 3.90
C SER A 108 -25.80 16.41 3.77
N GLY A 109 -25.63 16.95 2.56
CA GLY A 109 -25.69 18.39 2.28
C GLY A 109 -24.34 19.12 2.42
N CYS A 110 -23.22 18.40 2.46
CA CYS A 110 -21.89 19.01 2.52
C CYS A 110 -21.37 19.39 1.13
N LEU A 111 -20.64 20.50 1.06
CA LEU A 111 -19.89 20.85 -0.15
C LEU A 111 -18.67 19.93 -0.26
N THR A 112 -18.66 19.07 -1.28
CA THR A 112 -17.66 17.99 -1.37
C THR A 112 -16.75 18.17 -2.58
N MET A 113 -15.44 18.03 -2.39
CA MET A 113 -14.43 18.06 -3.45
C MET A 113 -13.55 16.81 -3.38
N TYR A 114 -13.63 15.94 -4.39
CA TYR A 114 -12.81 14.74 -4.50
C TYR A 114 -11.67 14.98 -5.52
N ILE A 115 -10.42 14.89 -5.07
CA ILE A 115 -9.22 15.16 -5.85
C ILE A 115 -8.43 13.86 -6.00
N ASN A 116 -8.20 13.42 -7.23
CA ASN A 116 -7.22 12.37 -7.53
C ASN A 116 -5.87 13.03 -7.84
N ALA A 117 -4.90 12.94 -6.92
CA ALA A 117 -3.61 13.59 -7.08
C ALA A 117 -2.86 13.12 -8.33
N LYS A 118 -3.02 11.84 -8.73
CA LYS A 118 -2.39 11.28 -9.93
C LYS A 118 -2.89 11.93 -11.22
N PHE A 119 -4.14 12.39 -11.25
CA PHE A 119 -4.68 13.13 -12.41
C PHE A 119 -3.82 14.37 -12.68
N PHE A 120 -3.47 15.13 -11.64
CA PHE A 120 -2.65 16.33 -11.76
C PHE A 120 -1.16 16.05 -12.01
N THR A 121 -0.63 14.92 -11.54
CA THR A 121 0.82 14.62 -11.58
C THR A 121 1.28 13.72 -12.72
N ASN A 122 0.39 13.06 -13.47
CA ASN A 122 0.75 12.07 -14.49
C ASN A 122 1.41 12.62 -15.78
N GLY A 123 1.68 13.93 -15.88
CA GLY A 123 2.40 14.55 -17.01
C GLY A 123 1.70 14.53 -18.39
N THR A 124 0.47 14.04 -18.51
CA THR A 124 -0.19 13.87 -19.83
C THR A 124 -0.68 15.16 -20.47
N ARG A 125 -0.90 16.22 -19.68
CA ARG A 125 -1.44 17.53 -20.11
C ARG A 125 -0.90 18.64 -19.23
N TRP A 126 -1.03 19.88 -19.71
CA TRP A 126 -0.67 21.08 -18.94
C TRP A 126 -1.55 21.17 -17.69
N ILE A 127 -0.96 21.57 -16.56
CA ILE A 127 -1.65 21.58 -15.26
C ILE A 127 -2.91 22.46 -15.29
N ASN A 128 -2.82 23.61 -15.96
CA ASN A 128 -3.93 24.52 -16.17
C ASN A 128 -5.13 23.87 -16.88
N GLN A 129 -4.88 23.11 -17.95
CA GLN A 129 -5.94 22.38 -18.66
C GLN A 129 -6.61 21.35 -17.76
N LYS A 130 -5.83 20.64 -16.93
CA LYS A 130 -6.36 19.68 -15.96
C LYS A 130 -7.23 20.35 -14.90
N VAL A 131 -6.85 21.54 -14.43
CA VAL A 131 -7.69 22.34 -13.52
C VAL A 131 -9.02 22.68 -14.20
N CYS A 132 -8.99 23.13 -15.45
CA CYS A 132 -10.21 23.42 -16.19
C CYS A 132 -11.12 22.19 -16.33
N GLU A 133 -10.56 21.06 -16.77
CA GLU A 133 -11.25 19.78 -16.91
C GLU A 133 -11.84 19.25 -15.59
N PHE A 134 -11.18 19.55 -14.47
CA PHE A 134 -11.63 19.16 -13.14
C PHE A 134 -12.76 20.06 -12.63
N LEU A 135 -12.63 21.38 -12.79
CA LEU A 135 -13.49 22.35 -12.13
C LEU A 135 -14.89 22.44 -12.72
N GLU A 136 -15.04 22.38 -14.04
CA GLU A 136 -16.35 22.46 -14.69
C GLU A 136 -17.34 21.40 -14.16
N PRO A 137 -17.05 20.08 -14.21
CA PRO A 137 -17.98 19.08 -13.71
C PRO A 137 -18.18 19.16 -12.19
N TRP A 138 -17.15 19.56 -11.44
CA TRP A 138 -17.28 19.75 -9.99
C TRP A 138 -18.21 20.91 -9.63
N ALA A 139 -18.07 22.06 -10.32
CA ALA A 139 -18.87 23.25 -10.08
C ALA A 139 -20.34 23.03 -10.44
N LEU A 140 -20.60 22.38 -11.57
CA LEU A 140 -21.96 22.03 -12.00
C LEU A 140 -22.66 21.09 -11.00
N ARG A 141 -21.94 20.10 -10.46
CA ARG A 141 -22.50 19.17 -9.46
C ARG A 141 -22.87 19.87 -8.15
N ASN A 142 -22.08 20.86 -7.74
CA ASN A 142 -22.28 21.58 -6.48
C ASN A 142 -22.98 22.93 -6.68
N GLN A 143 -23.62 23.15 -7.85
CA GLN A 143 -24.12 24.45 -8.28
C GLN A 143 -25.06 25.10 -7.27
N ASP A 144 -26.00 24.34 -6.70
CA ASP A 144 -27.01 24.87 -5.78
C ASP A 144 -26.39 25.41 -4.49
N LEU A 145 -25.37 24.73 -3.96
CA LEU A 145 -24.63 25.19 -2.79
C LEU A 145 -23.69 26.35 -3.15
N LEU A 146 -22.92 26.22 -4.24
CA LEU A 146 -21.90 27.20 -4.63
C LEU A 146 -22.50 28.57 -5.00
N LYS A 147 -23.70 28.62 -5.57
CA LYS A 147 -24.42 29.88 -5.86
C LYS A 147 -24.83 30.65 -4.61
N GLN A 148 -24.93 29.97 -3.46
CA GLN A 148 -25.31 30.59 -2.18
C GLN A 148 -24.10 31.07 -1.38
N LEU A 149 -22.88 30.76 -1.83
CA LEU A 149 -21.64 31.06 -1.12
C LEU A 149 -20.92 32.24 -1.78
N PRO A 150 -20.49 33.25 -1.01
CA PRO A 150 -19.72 34.36 -1.53
C PRO A 150 -18.31 33.90 -1.94
N SER A 151 -17.69 34.58 -2.89
CA SER A 151 -16.29 34.38 -3.26
C SER A 151 -15.47 35.64 -3.04
N SER A 152 -14.18 35.46 -2.79
CA SER A 152 -13.20 36.55 -2.74
C SER A 152 -12.89 37.14 -4.13
N SER A 153 -13.01 36.35 -5.20
CA SER A 153 -12.68 36.77 -6.58
C SER A 153 -13.91 37.12 -7.43
N LYS A 154 -15.09 36.60 -7.08
CA LYS A 154 -16.38 36.80 -7.79
C LYS A 154 -17.54 37.01 -6.83
N VAL A 155 -18.74 37.20 -7.40
CA VAL A 155 -19.98 37.33 -6.61
C VAL A 155 -20.30 36.03 -5.87
N THR A 156 -20.23 34.89 -6.56
CA THR A 156 -20.45 33.57 -5.96
C THR A 156 -19.26 32.63 -6.18
N MET A 157 -19.11 31.62 -5.33
CA MET A 157 -18.11 30.57 -5.54
C MET A 157 -18.37 29.77 -6.83
N PHE A 158 -19.63 29.69 -7.27
CA PHE A 158 -19.97 29.06 -8.55
C PHE A 158 -19.36 29.85 -9.72
N ASP A 159 -19.48 31.18 -9.71
CA ASP A 159 -18.92 32.04 -10.76
C ASP A 159 -17.39 31.97 -10.78
N ALA A 160 -16.75 31.95 -9.60
CA ALA A 160 -15.30 31.79 -9.47
C ALA A 160 -14.83 30.44 -10.03
N ALA A 161 -15.52 29.35 -9.71
CA ALA A 161 -15.18 28.02 -10.21
C ALA A 161 -15.37 27.91 -11.73
N MET A 162 -16.45 28.48 -12.28
CA MET A 162 -16.73 28.47 -13.72
C MET A 162 -15.77 29.38 -14.51
N GLU A 163 -15.29 30.47 -13.93
CA GLU A 163 -14.22 31.27 -14.55
C GLU A 163 -12.91 30.48 -14.58
N ALA A 164 -12.50 29.89 -13.45
CA ALA A 164 -11.32 29.04 -13.38
C ALA A 164 -11.40 27.84 -14.35
N ALA A 165 -12.60 27.35 -14.63
CA ALA A 165 -12.85 26.30 -15.60
C ALA A 165 -12.69 26.75 -17.07
N LYS A 166 -12.83 28.05 -17.37
CA LYS A 166 -12.78 28.58 -18.74
C LYS A 166 -11.48 29.32 -19.06
N ASP A 167 -10.88 29.96 -18.06
CA ASP A 167 -9.63 30.69 -18.20
C ASP A 167 -8.44 29.76 -17.99
N ILE A 168 -8.00 29.10 -19.06
CA ILE A 168 -6.84 28.22 -19.03
C ILE A 168 -5.61 28.98 -18.50
N GLN A 169 -5.39 30.24 -18.85
CA GLN A 169 -4.18 30.96 -18.45
C GLN A 169 -4.11 31.17 -16.93
N ASN A 170 -5.23 31.51 -16.29
CA ASN A 170 -5.28 31.83 -14.85
C ASN A 170 -5.88 30.71 -13.98
N SER A 171 -6.32 29.60 -14.56
CA SER A 171 -7.02 28.50 -13.89
C SER A 171 -6.40 28.05 -12.58
N VAL A 172 -5.07 27.86 -12.52
CA VAL A 172 -4.37 27.44 -11.28
C VAL A 172 -4.44 28.50 -10.18
N VAL A 173 -4.29 29.78 -10.54
CA VAL A 173 -4.36 30.90 -9.58
C VAL A 173 -5.78 31.05 -9.05
N LEU A 174 -6.76 31.00 -9.94
CA LEU A 174 -8.18 31.07 -9.58
C LEU A 174 -8.61 29.85 -8.74
N PHE A 175 -8.06 28.66 -9.02
CA PHE A 175 -8.25 27.48 -8.20
C PHE A 175 -7.71 27.68 -6.79
N ASN A 176 -6.52 28.28 -6.63
CA ASN A 176 -5.99 28.57 -5.30
C ASN A 176 -6.90 29.52 -4.50
N PHE A 177 -7.42 30.59 -5.12
CA PHE A 177 -8.38 31.48 -4.46
C PHE A 177 -9.67 30.75 -4.07
N LEU A 178 -10.15 29.84 -4.92
CA LEU A 178 -11.30 29.01 -4.61
C LEU A 178 -11.04 28.08 -3.41
N ILE A 179 -9.86 27.46 -3.32
CA ILE A 179 -9.48 26.65 -2.15
C ILE A 179 -9.45 27.51 -0.87
N GLU A 180 -8.87 28.71 -0.91
CA GLU A 180 -8.88 29.63 0.23
C GLU A 180 -10.30 30.01 0.67
N ASP A 181 -11.18 30.27 -0.29
CA ASP A 181 -12.61 30.55 -0.06
C ASP A 181 -13.31 29.36 0.61
N LEU A 182 -13.05 28.13 0.14
CA LEU A 182 -13.55 26.90 0.75
C LEU A 182 -13.05 26.72 2.19
N GLN A 183 -11.77 27.00 2.46
CA GLN A 183 -11.20 26.89 3.80
C GLN A 183 -11.84 27.86 4.80
N ARG A 184 -12.24 29.06 4.35
CA ARG A 184 -12.88 30.10 5.17
C ARG A 184 -14.39 29.95 5.32
N THR A 185 -15.01 29.02 4.57
CA THR A 185 -16.47 28.86 4.59
C THR A 185 -16.93 28.12 5.84
N VAL A 186 -17.93 28.70 6.52
CA VAL A 186 -18.58 28.10 7.71
C VAL A 186 -20.07 27.82 7.51
N ARG A 187 -20.68 28.44 6.50
CA ARG A 187 -22.14 28.35 6.26
C ARG A 187 -22.56 26.92 5.91
N VAL A 188 -21.72 26.23 5.17
CA VAL A 188 -21.83 24.80 4.86
C VAL A 188 -20.57 24.07 5.32
N PRO A 189 -20.66 22.83 5.81
CA PRO A 189 -19.49 21.99 5.99
C PRO A 189 -18.83 21.68 4.64
N VAL A 190 -17.50 21.75 4.59
CA VAL A 190 -16.70 21.43 3.40
C VAL A 190 -15.95 20.12 3.62
N VAL A 191 -16.11 19.15 2.72
CA VAL A 191 -15.37 17.88 2.76
C VAL A 191 -14.43 17.78 1.56
N ILE A 192 -13.12 17.84 1.80
CA ILE A 192 -12.08 17.70 0.77
C ILE A 192 -11.44 16.32 0.89
N CYS A 193 -11.62 15.49 -0.12
CA CYS A 193 -11.05 14.15 -0.20
C CYS A 193 -9.89 14.15 -1.19
N ILE A 194 -8.67 13.79 -0.77
CA ILE A 194 -7.49 13.72 -1.64
C ILE A 194 -6.98 12.28 -1.71
N ASP A 195 -7.25 11.64 -2.85
CA ASP A 195 -6.81 10.28 -3.16
C ASP A 195 -5.41 10.29 -3.78
N GLN A 196 -4.65 9.24 -3.48
CA GLN A 196 -3.26 9.07 -3.92
C GLN A 196 -2.36 10.25 -3.52
N TYR A 197 -2.60 10.84 -2.35
CA TYR A 197 -2.03 12.11 -1.89
C TYR A 197 -0.50 12.20 -2.02
N ASN A 198 0.19 11.10 -1.74
CA ASN A 198 1.64 11.00 -1.88
C ASN A 198 2.17 11.30 -3.29
N ALA A 199 1.34 11.28 -4.34
CA ALA A 199 1.72 11.77 -5.66
C ALA A 199 2.06 13.27 -5.67
N PHE A 200 1.52 14.07 -4.74
CA PHE A 200 1.90 15.48 -4.54
C PHE A 200 3.18 15.67 -3.72
N LEU A 201 3.61 14.65 -2.97
CA LEU A 201 4.80 14.69 -2.12
C LEU A 201 6.09 14.30 -2.85
N VAL A 202 5.98 13.85 -4.09
CA VAL A 202 7.14 13.46 -4.89
C VAL A 202 7.83 14.71 -5.40
N ASP A 203 9.12 14.87 -5.09
CA ASP A 203 9.95 15.88 -5.70
C ASP A 203 10.16 15.51 -7.17
N HIS A 204 9.42 16.18 -8.06
CA HIS A 204 9.33 15.78 -9.47
C HIS A 204 10.66 15.93 -10.21
N GLU A 205 11.59 16.77 -9.73
CA GLU A 205 12.95 16.87 -10.31
C GLU A 205 13.73 15.55 -10.18
N ALA A 206 13.59 14.84 -9.05
CA ALA A 206 14.24 13.54 -8.84
C ALA A 206 13.60 12.39 -9.66
N VAL A 207 12.31 12.50 -10.01
CA VAL A 207 11.59 11.48 -10.81
C VAL A 207 11.75 11.67 -12.31
N LEU A 208 12.04 12.89 -12.77
CA LEU A 208 12.35 13.17 -14.18
C LEU A 208 13.74 12.68 -14.58
N GLU A 209 14.73 12.69 -13.68
CA GLU A 209 16.00 11.98 -13.90
C GLU A 209 15.84 10.44 -13.94
N TYR A 210 14.80 9.92 -13.27
CA TYR A 210 14.55 8.49 -13.13
C TYR A 210 13.96 7.86 -14.40
N ASN A 211 13.05 8.56 -15.07
CA ASN A 211 12.44 8.13 -16.31
C ASN A 211 13.14 8.85 -17.47
N LYS A 212 13.96 8.14 -18.25
CA LYS A 212 14.59 8.64 -19.50
C LYS A 212 13.57 8.98 -20.61
N ALA A 213 12.44 9.60 -20.27
CA ALA A 213 11.50 10.17 -21.20
C ALA A 213 12.06 11.51 -21.68
N PRO A 214 12.18 11.74 -23.00
CA PRO A 214 12.66 12.99 -23.53
C PRO A 214 11.52 14.02 -23.52
N THR A 215 11.42 14.88 -22.52
CA THR A 215 10.57 16.09 -22.61
C THR A 215 11.06 17.22 -21.72
N THR A 216 11.88 18.10 -22.31
CA THR A 216 11.85 19.58 -22.36
C THR A 216 11.05 20.46 -21.38
N ILE A 217 10.54 20.01 -20.24
CA ILE A 217 9.89 20.90 -19.26
C ILE A 217 10.46 20.59 -17.88
N SER A 218 11.26 21.51 -17.34
CA SER A 218 11.61 21.51 -15.93
C SER A 218 10.32 21.79 -15.13
N TRP A 219 9.83 20.78 -14.43
CA TRP A 219 8.66 20.90 -13.57
C TRP A 219 9.10 21.54 -12.25
N GLY A 220 9.45 22.83 -12.30
CA GLY A 220 9.59 23.65 -11.12
C GLY A 220 8.25 23.69 -10.40
N SER A 221 8.08 22.80 -9.41
CA SER A 221 6.91 22.60 -8.54
C SER A 221 5.56 22.40 -9.21
N ASN A 222 4.90 21.27 -8.95
CA ASN A 222 3.48 21.12 -9.21
C ASN A 222 2.70 22.15 -8.36
N PRO A 223 2.11 23.21 -8.94
CA PRO A 223 1.50 24.29 -8.16
C PRO A 223 0.26 23.81 -7.41
N ILE A 224 -0.47 22.82 -7.93
CA ILE A 224 -1.59 22.18 -7.24
C ILE A 224 -1.09 21.36 -6.04
N GLY A 225 0.02 20.63 -6.22
CA GLY A 225 0.66 19.89 -5.14
C GLY A 225 1.07 20.79 -3.97
N ARG A 226 1.53 22.03 -4.25
CA ARG A 226 1.89 23.03 -3.22
C ARG A 226 0.70 23.49 -2.36
N ILE A 227 -0.51 23.56 -2.94
CA ILE A 227 -1.72 23.96 -2.19
C ILE A 227 -1.98 22.94 -1.07
N PHE A 228 -1.71 21.66 -1.34
CA PHE A 228 -1.99 20.56 -0.42
C PHE A 228 -0.73 19.99 0.25
N SER A 229 0.46 20.56 0.05
CA SER A 229 1.72 19.93 0.46
C SER A 229 1.92 19.90 1.98
N ASP A 230 1.29 20.82 2.71
CA ASP A 230 1.34 20.88 4.17
C ASP A 230 0.03 20.34 4.77
N TRP A 231 -0.13 19.02 4.72
CA TRP A 231 -1.35 18.35 5.19
C TRP A 231 -1.64 18.56 6.68
N ASN A 232 -0.61 18.81 7.51
CA ASN A 232 -0.77 19.06 8.93
C ASN A 232 -1.48 20.40 9.20
N ASN A 233 -1.22 21.39 8.35
CA ASN A 233 -1.80 22.73 8.49
C ASN A 233 -2.98 22.97 7.54
N PHE A 234 -3.15 22.15 6.50
CA PHE A 234 -4.26 22.25 5.58
C PHE A 234 -5.58 21.84 6.26
N ASN A 235 -6.44 22.82 6.52
CA ASN A 235 -7.69 22.63 7.23
C ASN A 235 -8.81 23.47 6.62
N VAL A 236 -10.04 23.05 6.87
CA VAL A 236 -11.26 23.86 6.66
C VAL A 236 -11.77 24.36 8.00
N GLN A 237 -12.48 25.48 8.03
CA GLN A 237 -13.05 26.01 9.28
C GLN A 237 -14.19 25.13 9.83
N ARG A 238 -15.03 24.59 8.96
CA ARG A 238 -16.10 23.65 9.30
C ARG A 238 -16.16 22.54 8.26
N GLY A 239 -15.94 21.29 8.65
CA GLY A 239 -15.91 20.18 7.70
C GLY A 239 -14.75 19.21 7.93
N ALA A 240 -14.32 18.54 6.87
CA ALA A 240 -13.23 17.56 6.94
C ALA A 240 -12.26 17.64 5.76
N VAL A 241 -10.99 17.30 6.02
CA VAL A 241 -10.00 17.01 4.98
C VAL A 241 -9.52 15.58 5.17
N LEU A 242 -9.76 14.74 4.16
CA LEU A 242 -9.50 13.32 4.19
C LEU A 242 -8.43 12.97 3.15
N PHE A 243 -7.34 12.33 3.59
CA PHE A 243 -6.22 11.95 2.73
C PHE A 243 -6.13 10.43 2.59
N ALA A 244 -5.91 9.92 1.38
CA ALA A 244 -5.55 8.52 1.18
C ALA A 244 -4.18 8.41 0.49
N PHE A 245 -3.25 7.72 1.14
CA PHE A 245 -1.95 7.41 0.53
C PHE A 245 -2.13 6.26 -0.47
N THR A 246 -1.58 6.36 -1.67
CA THR A 246 -1.42 5.19 -2.52
C THR A 246 -0.15 4.42 -2.15
N SER A 247 -0.30 3.10 -2.07
CA SER A 247 0.83 2.18 -1.94
C SER A 247 1.84 2.22 -3.09
N SER A 248 1.58 2.89 -4.21
CA SER A 248 2.43 2.84 -5.41
C SER A 248 3.63 3.81 -5.38
N TYR A 249 4.16 4.10 -4.19
CA TYR A 249 5.02 5.26 -3.97
C TYR A 249 6.43 5.16 -4.57
N HIS A 250 6.91 6.30 -5.09
CA HIS A 250 8.27 6.60 -5.52
C HIS A 250 8.86 7.50 -4.44
N GLY A 251 9.95 7.07 -3.81
CA GLY A 251 10.47 7.61 -2.55
C GLY A 251 10.44 9.13 -2.41
N GLY A 252 10.19 9.54 -1.17
CA GLY A 252 10.21 10.92 -0.70
C GLY A 252 9.91 10.91 0.79
N LYS A 253 10.26 12.00 1.46
CA LYS A 253 10.22 12.10 2.93
C LYS A 253 8.80 11.91 3.44
N THR A 254 8.58 10.85 4.19
CA THR A 254 7.44 10.73 5.10
C THR A 254 7.74 11.57 6.33
N ALA A 255 7.46 12.87 6.26
CA ALA A 255 7.27 13.64 7.48
C ALA A 255 5.88 13.29 8.05
N ILE A 256 5.80 12.17 8.76
CA ILE A 256 4.64 11.83 9.61
C ILE A 256 5.16 11.60 11.03
N ASP A 257 6.09 12.45 11.48
CA ASP A 257 6.41 12.64 12.88
C ASP A 257 6.08 14.09 13.23
N GLY A 258 4.82 14.32 13.61
CA GLY A 258 4.35 15.64 14.01
C GLY A 258 2.83 15.71 14.08
N ASN A 259 2.29 15.53 15.29
CA ASN A 259 0.96 15.99 15.74
C ASN A 259 -0.22 15.79 14.78
N SER A 260 -0.36 14.61 14.18
CA SER A 260 -1.53 14.36 13.34
C SER A 260 -2.78 14.03 14.15
N ARG A 261 -3.82 14.82 13.87
CA ARG A 261 -5.22 14.51 14.19
C ARG A 261 -5.58 13.21 13.42
N LEU A 262 -6.01 12.18 14.15
CA LEU A 262 -6.59 10.88 13.73
C LEU A 262 -6.10 10.27 12.39
N PHE A 263 -5.37 9.14 12.46
CA PHE A 263 -5.15 8.26 11.30
C PHE A 263 -5.88 6.92 11.47
N THR A 264 -6.28 6.30 10.36
CA THR A 264 -6.78 4.92 10.33
C THR A 264 -6.01 4.09 9.33
N ARG A 265 -5.61 2.90 9.78
CA ARG A 265 -4.98 1.88 8.95
C ARG A 265 -6.07 0.94 8.43
N ILE A 266 -6.43 1.10 7.16
CA ILE A 266 -7.38 0.23 6.46
C ILE A 266 -6.77 -1.17 6.36
N SER A 267 -7.49 -2.14 6.92
CA SER A 267 -7.02 -3.53 7.00
C SER A 267 -7.52 -4.37 5.82
N PRO A 268 -6.95 -5.57 5.57
CA PRO A 268 -7.58 -6.59 4.74
C PRO A 268 -8.97 -7.00 5.29
N TYR A 269 -9.75 -7.76 4.51
CA TYR A 269 -11.03 -8.26 4.99
C TYR A 269 -10.86 -9.14 6.24
N ASN A 270 -11.60 -8.81 7.29
CA ASN A 270 -11.77 -9.69 8.44
C ASN A 270 -12.63 -10.92 8.04
N ASN A 271 -12.84 -11.85 8.97
CA ASN A 271 -13.55 -13.11 8.67
C ASN A 271 -14.97 -12.87 8.15
N ASP A 272 -15.69 -11.96 8.79
CA ASP A 272 -17.09 -11.65 8.47
C ASP A 272 -17.19 -10.93 7.11
N GLU A 273 -16.34 -9.92 6.89
CA GLU A 273 -16.24 -9.20 5.62
C GLU A 273 -15.86 -10.15 4.47
N TRP A 274 -14.94 -11.09 4.72
CA TRP A 274 -14.54 -12.10 3.74
C TRP A 274 -15.69 -13.04 3.37
N ALA A 275 -16.43 -13.54 4.37
CA ALA A 275 -17.58 -14.41 4.14
C ALA A 275 -18.67 -13.68 3.34
N LYS A 276 -18.97 -12.42 3.67
CA LYS A 276 -19.95 -11.61 2.93
C LYS A 276 -19.52 -11.37 1.48
N MET A 277 -18.25 -11.07 1.23
CA MET A 277 -17.72 -10.88 -0.12
C MET A 277 -17.78 -12.17 -0.94
N THR A 278 -17.31 -13.29 -0.39
CA THR A 278 -17.28 -14.56 -1.11
C THR A 278 -18.68 -15.11 -1.38
N ASN A 279 -19.61 -14.97 -0.43
CA ASN A 279 -21.02 -15.35 -0.61
C ASN A 279 -21.75 -14.53 -1.68
N ARG A 280 -21.36 -13.27 -1.89
CA ARG A 280 -21.95 -12.43 -2.96
C ARG A 280 -21.49 -12.85 -4.35
N PHE A 281 -20.27 -13.37 -4.46
CA PHE A 281 -19.62 -13.67 -5.73
C PHE A 281 -19.35 -15.18 -5.88
N THR A 282 -20.27 -16.02 -5.38
CA THR A 282 -20.14 -17.49 -5.43
C THR A 282 -19.92 -18.00 -6.84
N ASP A 283 -20.60 -17.41 -7.83
CA ASP A 283 -20.52 -17.84 -9.23
C ASP A 283 -19.17 -17.50 -9.88
N SER A 284 -18.45 -16.53 -9.33
CA SER A 284 -17.12 -16.08 -9.79
C SER A 284 -15.99 -16.63 -8.91
N LEU A 285 -16.27 -17.65 -8.11
CA LEU A 285 -15.31 -18.26 -7.18
C LEU A 285 -15.40 -19.79 -7.20
N PRO A 286 -14.34 -20.48 -6.76
CA PRO A 286 -14.38 -21.93 -6.54
C PRO A 286 -15.39 -22.29 -5.44
N PRO A 287 -16.00 -23.49 -5.49
CA PRO A 287 -16.94 -23.96 -4.47
C PRO A 287 -16.34 -24.01 -3.05
N ASP A 288 -15.05 -24.33 -2.94
CA ASP A 288 -14.28 -24.20 -1.70
C ASP A 288 -13.42 -22.94 -1.74
N THR A 289 -13.65 -22.02 -0.81
CA THR A 289 -12.90 -20.76 -0.68
C THR A 289 -12.01 -20.71 0.57
N GLY A 290 -11.94 -21.81 1.34
CA GLY A 290 -11.17 -21.87 2.59
C GLY A 290 -9.69 -21.59 2.39
N PHE A 291 -9.12 -22.09 1.29
CA PHE A 291 -7.72 -21.83 0.92
C PHE A 291 -7.50 -20.41 0.37
N LEU A 292 -8.52 -19.84 -0.29
CA LEU A 292 -8.38 -18.64 -1.12
C LEU A 292 -7.94 -17.43 -0.30
N ARG A 293 -8.47 -17.29 0.92
CA ARG A 293 -8.13 -16.18 1.79
C ARG A 293 -6.64 -16.13 2.13
N ASN A 294 -6.05 -17.29 2.38
CA ASN A 294 -4.61 -17.39 2.66
C ASN A 294 -3.78 -17.03 1.43
N PHE A 295 -4.30 -17.31 0.23
CA PHE A 295 -3.60 -17.08 -1.02
C PHE A 295 -3.63 -15.61 -1.48
N VAL A 296 -4.76 -14.92 -1.31
CA VAL A 296 -4.91 -13.50 -1.67
C VAL A 296 -4.74 -12.55 -0.48
N GLY A 297 -4.55 -13.11 0.72
CA GLY A 297 -4.32 -12.37 1.96
C GLY A 297 -5.52 -11.56 2.47
N GLY A 298 -6.73 -11.86 2.00
CA GLY A 298 -7.92 -11.07 2.28
C GLY A 298 -7.89 -9.67 1.65
N ILE A 299 -7.02 -9.42 0.66
CA ILE A 299 -6.89 -8.11 0.00
C ILE A 299 -7.96 -7.99 -1.10
N PRO A 300 -8.86 -6.98 -1.07
CA PRO A 300 -9.92 -6.79 -2.06
C PRO A 300 -9.44 -6.79 -3.51
N ARG A 301 -8.34 -6.08 -3.80
CA ARG A 301 -7.74 -6.05 -5.15
C ARG A 301 -7.29 -7.43 -5.62
N GLU A 302 -6.68 -8.21 -4.72
CA GLU A 302 -6.15 -9.53 -5.06
C GLU A 302 -7.27 -10.57 -5.22
N LEU A 303 -8.34 -10.47 -4.42
CA LEU A 303 -9.58 -11.22 -4.66
C LEU A 303 -10.16 -10.88 -6.03
N GLY A 304 -10.28 -9.60 -6.38
CA GLY A 304 -10.78 -9.17 -7.69
C GLY A 304 -9.88 -9.61 -8.85
N ARG A 305 -8.55 -9.66 -8.66
CA ARG A 305 -7.59 -10.21 -9.63
C ARG A 305 -7.81 -11.71 -9.82
N PHE A 306 -7.96 -12.46 -8.73
CA PHE A 306 -8.26 -13.88 -8.76
C PHE A 306 -9.57 -14.17 -9.49
N MET A 307 -10.67 -13.48 -9.14
CA MET A 307 -11.98 -13.64 -9.79
C MET A 307 -11.90 -13.44 -11.30
N LYS A 308 -11.18 -12.41 -11.78
CA LYS A 308 -11.00 -12.17 -13.23
C LYS A 308 -10.29 -13.32 -13.96
N ILE A 309 -9.40 -14.03 -13.28
CA ILE A 309 -8.72 -15.20 -13.85
C ILE A 309 -9.65 -16.41 -13.76
N TRP A 310 -10.34 -16.59 -12.64
CA TRP A 310 -11.34 -17.64 -12.46
C TRP A 310 -12.42 -17.61 -13.55
N ASP A 311 -13.05 -16.45 -13.77
CA ASP A 311 -14.10 -16.28 -14.78
C ASP A 311 -13.66 -16.75 -16.18
N LYS A 312 -12.36 -16.62 -16.50
CA LYS A 312 -11.79 -17.00 -17.79
C LYS A 312 -11.29 -18.44 -17.82
N GLU A 313 -10.67 -18.93 -16.75
CA GLU A 313 -9.80 -20.10 -16.76
C GLU A 313 -10.28 -21.25 -15.87
N HIS A 314 -11.42 -21.11 -15.16
CA HIS A 314 -11.93 -22.14 -14.25
C HIS A 314 -12.15 -23.51 -14.93
N HIS A 315 -12.46 -23.52 -16.23
CA HIS A 315 -12.62 -24.73 -17.03
C HIS A 315 -11.32 -25.57 -17.13
N ASN A 316 -10.16 -24.97 -16.87
CA ASN A 316 -8.85 -25.64 -16.83
C ASN A 316 -8.46 -26.15 -15.43
N GLY A 317 -9.36 -26.06 -14.45
CA GLY A 317 -9.16 -26.52 -13.07
C GLY A 317 -8.52 -25.49 -12.14
N VAL A 318 -8.74 -25.69 -10.83
CA VAL A 318 -8.30 -24.77 -9.76
C VAL A 318 -6.78 -24.57 -9.77
N ASP A 319 -6.01 -25.64 -9.96
CA ASP A 319 -4.54 -25.57 -9.97
C ASP A 319 -3.99 -24.67 -11.08
N ASN A 320 -4.62 -24.68 -12.26
CA ASN A 320 -4.22 -23.81 -13.36
C ASN A 320 -4.51 -22.34 -13.04
N VAL A 321 -5.70 -22.05 -12.50
CA VAL A 321 -6.07 -20.69 -12.04
C VAL A 321 -5.09 -20.20 -10.98
N MET A 322 -4.74 -21.04 -10.01
CA MET A 322 -3.78 -20.72 -8.95
C MET A 322 -2.40 -20.39 -9.51
N LYS A 323 -1.90 -21.17 -10.47
CA LYS A 323 -0.62 -20.89 -11.15
C LYS A 323 -0.65 -19.55 -11.89
N LEU A 324 -1.72 -19.28 -12.65
CA LEU A 324 -1.88 -18.03 -13.40
C LEU A 324 -1.98 -16.82 -12.49
N TYR A 325 -2.80 -16.90 -11.43
CA TYR A 325 -2.91 -15.85 -10.43
C TYR A 325 -1.59 -15.60 -9.72
N THR A 326 -0.88 -16.66 -9.28
CA THR A 326 0.42 -16.53 -8.62
C THR A 326 1.40 -15.76 -9.52
N LYS A 327 1.47 -16.13 -10.80
CA LYS A 327 2.33 -15.44 -11.77
C LYS A 327 1.97 -13.96 -11.88
N ASP A 328 0.71 -13.64 -12.16
CA ASP A 328 0.23 -12.28 -12.38
C ASP A 328 0.39 -11.39 -11.12
N ALA A 329 0.08 -11.92 -9.94
CA ALA A 329 0.25 -11.23 -8.67
C ALA A 329 1.74 -11.02 -8.33
N THR A 330 2.59 -12.03 -8.53
CA THR A 330 4.03 -11.90 -8.31
C THR A 330 4.66 -10.87 -9.25
N ASP A 331 4.28 -10.86 -10.53
CA ASP A 331 4.79 -9.87 -11.49
C ASP A 331 4.41 -8.44 -11.09
N TYR A 332 3.19 -8.25 -10.57
CA TYR A 332 2.77 -6.97 -9.99
C TYR A 332 3.61 -6.52 -8.80
N TYR A 333 3.98 -7.41 -7.88
CA TYR A 333 4.83 -7.07 -6.73
C TYR A 333 6.30 -6.94 -7.12
N LYS A 334 6.77 -7.62 -8.17
CA LYS A 334 8.16 -7.52 -8.67
C LYS A 334 8.54 -6.09 -9.02
N GLU A 335 7.65 -5.34 -9.67
CA GLU A 335 7.89 -3.93 -9.96
C GLU A 335 8.10 -3.08 -8.70
N ARG A 336 7.35 -3.36 -7.63
CA ARG A 336 7.44 -2.63 -6.35
C ARG A 336 8.76 -2.93 -5.66
N ILE A 337 9.15 -4.20 -5.62
CA ILE A 337 10.45 -4.62 -5.09
C ILE A 337 11.60 -3.99 -5.87
N GLN A 338 11.53 -4.01 -7.20
CA GLN A 338 12.55 -3.38 -8.04
C GLN A 338 12.74 -1.90 -7.68
N ARG A 339 11.64 -1.16 -7.41
CA ARG A 339 11.70 0.25 -7.00
C ARG A 339 12.25 0.45 -5.59
N LEU A 340 12.01 -0.47 -4.66
CA LEU A 340 12.56 -0.42 -3.30
C LEU A 340 14.06 -0.69 -3.28
N LEU A 341 14.54 -1.55 -4.18
CA LEU A 341 15.94 -1.99 -4.26
C LEU A 341 16.77 -1.20 -5.29
N ASP A 342 16.19 -0.20 -5.97
CA ASP A 342 16.88 0.56 -7.02
C ASP A 342 17.96 1.48 -6.44
N LYS A 343 19.21 1.27 -6.88
CA LYS A 343 20.41 2.03 -6.49
C LYS A 343 20.36 3.53 -6.81
N LYS A 344 19.42 3.97 -7.66
CA LYS A 344 19.24 5.39 -7.99
C LYS A 344 18.54 6.19 -6.89
N ARG A 345 17.97 5.53 -5.88
CA ARG A 345 17.45 6.20 -4.67
C ARG A 345 18.58 6.68 -3.75
N MET A 346 18.24 7.50 -2.74
CA MET A 346 19.18 7.89 -1.70
C MET A 346 19.85 6.64 -1.10
N LYS A 347 21.20 6.67 -1.00
CA LYS A 347 22.00 5.49 -0.63
C LYS A 347 21.56 4.86 0.70
N GLU A 348 21.13 5.68 1.66
CA GLU A 348 20.69 5.20 2.99
C GLU A 348 19.36 4.44 2.91
N ASP A 349 18.34 5.00 2.23
CA ASP A 349 17.05 4.34 2.01
C ASP A 349 17.19 3.00 1.28
N VAL A 350 18.13 2.92 0.31
CA VAL A 350 18.42 1.68 -0.43
C VAL A 350 19.08 0.66 0.49
N LYS A 351 20.01 1.09 1.34
CA LYS A 351 20.69 0.22 2.31
C LYS A 351 19.66 -0.41 3.25
N GLU A 352 18.84 0.41 3.90
CA GLU A 352 17.80 -0.04 4.82
C GLU A 352 16.79 -0.96 4.11
N SER A 353 16.30 -0.55 2.94
CA SER A 353 15.33 -1.34 2.17
C SER A 353 15.89 -2.70 1.73
N THR A 354 17.17 -2.75 1.35
CA THR A 354 17.84 -3.99 0.95
C THR A 354 18.07 -4.92 2.14
N VAL A 355 18.50 -4.38 3.28
CA VAL A 355 18.66 -5.16 4.52
C VAL A 355 17.32 -5.74 4.96
N PHE A 356 16.25 -4.95 4.91
CA PHE A 356 14.90 -5.42 5.25
C PHE A 356 14.41 -6.52 4.30
N ALA A 357 14.59 -6.36 2.99
CA ALA A 357 14.26 -7.40 2.01
C ALA A 357 15.03 -8.71 2.28
N ALA A 358 16.32 -8.62 2.61
CA ALA A 358 17.15 -9.77 2.92
C ALA A 358 16.68 -10.46 4.20
N LYS A 359 16.28 -9.71 5.23
CA LYS A 359 15.69 -10.28 6.47
C LYS A 359 14.44 -11.11 6.15
N ILE A 360 13.55 -10.61 5.29
CA ILE A 360 12.36 -11.35 4.84
C ILE A 360 12.77 -12.59 4.04
N PHE A 361 13.69 -12.45 3.08
CA PHE A 361 14.20 -13.58 2.29
C PHE A 361 14.74 -14.71 3.18
N MET A 362 15.39 -14.33 4.29
CA MET A 362 15.94 -15.23 5.29
C MET A 362 14.93 -15.78 6.31
N GLY A 363 13.63 -15.43 6.20
CA GLY A 363 12.59 -15.91 7.12
C GLY A 363 12.61 -15.22 8.50
N SER A 364 13.12 -13.99 8.61
CA SER A 364 13.09 -13.24 9.86
C SER A 364 11.70 -12.64 10.13
N SER A 365 11.32 -12.55 11.41
CA SER A 365 10.17 -11.76 11.86
C SER A 365 10.28 -10.30 11.40
N MET A 366 9.13 -9.71 11.07
CA MET A 366 9.01 -8.28 10.74
C MET A 366 8.43 -7.55 11.96
N ASP A 367 9.28 -7.28 12.94
CA ASP A 367 8.90 -6.56 14.16
C ASP A 367 8.91 -5.03 13.93
N ASP A 368 9.82 -4.58 13.06
CA ASP A 368 9.97 -3.18 12.65
C ASP A 368 10.08 -3.10 11.13
N VAL A 369 9.44 -2.10 10.53
CA VAL A 369 9.27 -1.98 9.07
C VAL A 369 9.66 -0.58 8.64
N PRO A 370 10.66 -0.42 7.76
CA PRO A 370 11.02 0.90 7.24
C PRO A 370 9.85 1.61 6.57
N ASP A 371 9.81 2.93 6.66
CA ASP A 371 8.77 3.76 6.03
C ASP A 371 8.60 3.45 4.53
N SER A 372 9.69 3.19 3.82
CA SER A 372 9.65 2.82 2.40
C SER A 372 8.85 1.53 2.16
N TRP A 373 8.91 0.59 3.09
CA TRP A 373 8.21 -0.69 3.06
C TRP A 373 6.78 -0.60 3.57
N GLU A 374 6.50 0.20 4.61
CA GLU A 374 5.12 0.48 5.03
C GLU A 374 4.32 1.10 3.86
N ASN A 375 4.95 2.02 3.13
CA ASN A 375 4.34 2.69 1.98
C ASN A 375 4.38 1.87 0.67
N SER A 376 5.11 0.75 0.65
CA SER A 376 5.17 -0.14 -0.52
C SER A 376 3.85 -0.85 -0.80
N GLY A 377 2.91 -0.85 0.16
CA GLY A 377 1.67 -1.59 0.12
C GLY A 377 1.81 -3.11 0.16
N MET A 378 2.98 -3.63 0.46
CA MET A 378 3.18 -5.07 0.56
C MET A 378 3.08 -5.59 1.99
N VAL A 379 2.94 -4.71 2.98
CA VAL A 379 2.98 -5.06 4.40
C VAL A 379 1.62 -4.75 5.05
N VAL A 380 1.15 -5.66 5.90
CA VAL A 380 -0.03 -5.50 6.75
C VAL A 380 0.34 -5.77 8.22
N VAL A 381 -0.44 -5.18 9.14
CA VAL A 381 -0.30 -5.44 10.57
C VAL A 381 -1.05 -6.70 10.95
N GLN A 382 -0.44 -7.53 11.80
CA GLN A 382 -1.07 -8.66 12.47
C GLN A 382 -0.74 -8.61 13.97
N GLY A 383 -1.66 -8.06 14.77
CA GLY A 383 -1.42 -7.87 16.20
C GLY A 383 -0.32 -6.83 16.43
N GLN A 384 0.79 -7.24 17.06
CA GLN A 384 1.96 -6.39 17.32
C GLN A 384 3.07 -6.53 16.26
N THR A 385 2.93 -7.44 15.30
CA THR A 385 3.94 -7.70 14.26
C THR A 385 3.43 -7.34 12.87
N TYR A 386 4.34 -7.32 11.91
CA TYR A 386 4.03 -7.12 10.50
C TYR A 386 4.13 -8.43 9.72
N LYS A 387 3.36 -8.52 8.64
CA LYS A 387 3.49 -9.59 7.65
C LYS A 387 3.36 -9.05 6.24
N LEU A 388 3.81 -9.84 5.27
CA LEU A 388 3.50 -9.57 3.87
C LEU A 388 2.00 -9.75 3.61
N CYS A 389 1.45 -8.96 2.70
CA CYS A 389 0.03 -8.90 2.46
C CYS A 389 -0.52 -10.15 1.79
N CYS A 390 0.30 -10.89 1.04
CA CYS A 390 -0.04 -12.20 0.47
C CYS A 390 1.24 -12.99 0.08
N PRO A 391 1.15 -14.32 -0.13
CA PRO A 391 2.27 -15.14 -0.61
C PRO A 391 2.91 -14.65 -1.92
N ALA A 392 2.14 -14.03 -2.82
CA ALA A 392 2.68 -13.51 -4.08
C ALA A 392 3.69 -12.37 -3.89
N ALA A 393 3.53 -11.56 -2.83
CA ALA A 393 4.50 -10.51 -2.47
C ALA A 393 5.81 -11.10 -1.93
N GLU A 394 5.72 -12.21 -1.20
CA GLU A 394 6.88 -12.96 -0.73
C GLU A 394 7.66 -13.59 -1.88
N LEU A 395 6.95 -14.26 -2.80
CA LEU A 395 7.55 -14.81 -4.02
C LEU A 395 8.22 -13.74 -4.88
N ALA A 396 7.70 -12.51 -4.90
CA ALA A 396 8.33 -11.40 -5.61
C ALA A 396 9.67 -10.98 -4.99
N ILE A 397 9.80 -11.03 -3.66
CA ILE A 397 11.08 -10.83 -2.96
C ILE A 397 12.03 -11.95 -3.32
N PHE A 398 11.60 -13.22 -3.25
CA PHE A 398 12.44 -14.36 -3.59
C PHE A 398 13.00 -14.25 -5.01
N LYS A 399 12.15 -14.00 -6.01
CA LYS A 399 12.58 -13.79 -7.40
C LYS A 399 13.55 -12.61 -7.56
N ALA A 400 13.39 -11.54 -6.79
CA ALA A 400 14.31 -10.40 -6.88
C ALA A 400 15.74 -10.76 -6.40
N PHE A 401 15.85 -11.65 -5.41
CA PHE A 401 17.12 -12.20 -4.95
C PHE A 401 17.65 -13.30 -5.88
N ASP A 402 16.80 -14.05 -6.56
CA ASP A 402 17.24 -15.01 -7.59
C ASP A 402 17.91 -14.32 -8.80
N ASP A 403 17.51 -13.08 -9.10
CA ASP A 403 18.04 -12.28 -10.21
C ASP A 403 19.40 -11.59 -9.87
N SER A 404 19.45 -10.25 -9.85
CA SER A 404 20.69 -9.45 -9.76
C SER A 404 20.90 -8.76 -8.41
N HIS A 405 19.89 -8.77 -7.54
CA HIS A 405 19.92 -8.00 -6.29
C HIS A 405 20.68 -8.68 -5.16
N THR A 406 20.84 -10.01 -5.18
CA THR A 406 21.61 -10.74 -4.16
C THR A 406 23.04 -10.22 -4.04
N LYS A 407 23.72 -9.93 -5.16
CA LYS A 407 25.08 -9.36 -5.13
C LYS A 407 25.13 -8.00 -4.42
N ASN A 408 24.09 -7.17 -4.60
CA ASN A 408 23.99 -5.87 -3.96
C ASN A 408 23.71 -6.02 -2.46
N ALA A 409 22.79 -6.91 -2.10
CA ALA A 409 22.48 -7.24 -0.71
C ALA A 409 23.71 -7.76 0.02
N ILE A 410 24.48 -8.67 -0.58
CA ILE A 410 25.76 -9.17 -0.05
C ILE A 410 26.74 -8.02 0.19
N SER A 411 26.91 -7.13 -0.79
CA SER A 411 27.81 -5.98 -0.66
C SER A 411 27.42 -5.04 0.49
N ILE A 412 26.13 -4.74 0.60
CA ILE A 412 25.56 -3.89 1.65
C ILE A 412 25.74 -4.55 3.03
N LEU A 413 25.36 -5.82 3.18
CA LEU A 413 25.45 -6.56 4.44
C LEU A 413 26.90 -6.75 4.89
N ARG A 414 27.82 -7.00 3.96
CA ARG A 414 29.26 -7.13 4.26
C ARG A 414 29.85 -5.84 4.82
N GLY A 415 29.36 -4.69 4.37
CA GLY A 415 29.78 -3.37 4.88
C GLY A 415 29.29 -3.07 6.30
N ASP A 416 28.31 -3.80 6.80
CA ASP A 416 27.74 -3.60 8.14
C ASP A 416 28.35 -4.56 9.16
N LYS A 417 29.14 -4.02 10.09
CA LYS A 417 29.85 -4.82 11.10
C LYS A 417 28.93 -5.62 12.00
N THR A 418 27.68 -5.21 12.18
CA THR A 418 26.73 -5.86 13.12
C THR A 418 26.03 -7.08 12.50
N ILE A 419 25.88 -7.10 11.17
CA ILE A 419 25.12 -8.12 10.44
C ILE A 419 25.94 -8.80 9.33
N SER A 420 27.25 -8.52 9.24
CA SER A 420 28.14 -9.06 8.20
C SER A 420 28.18 -10.59 8.17
N TRP A 421 28.06 -11.27 9.31
CA TRP A 421 28.03 -12.73 9.37
C TRP A 421 26.78 -13.32 8.69
N ARG A 422 25.65 -12.60 8.67
CA ARG A 422 24.40 -13.02 8.00
C ARG A 422 24.53 -13.07 6.48
N VAL A 423 25.60 -12.50 5.92
CA VAL A 423 25.95 -12.69 4.51
C VAL A 423 26.09 -14.18 4.18
N LEU A 424 26.65 -14.98 5.09
CA LEU A 424 26.80 -16.42 4.88
C LEU A 424 25.44 -17.13 4.86
N GLU A 425 24.52 -16.78 5.77
CA GLU A 425 23.14 -17.30 5.75
C GLU A 425 22.46 -17.02 4.41
N LEU A 426 22.55 -15.76 3.95
CA LEU A 426 21.97 -15.34 2.67
C LEU A 426 22.57 -16.10 1.49
N CYS A 427 23.90 -16.27 1.45
CA CYS A 427 24.60 -17.01 0.41
C CYS A 427 24.19 -18.48 0.37
N VAL A 428 24.11 -19.12 1.54
CA VAL A 428 23.69 -20.54 1.66
C VAL A 428 22.24 -20.69 1.18
N GLN A 429 21.32 -19.86 1.69
CA GLN A 429 19.92 -19.91 1.27
C GLN A 429 19.74 -19.69 -0.22
N HIS A 430 20.40 -18.66 -0.78
CA HIS A 430 20.36 -18.38 -2.20
C HIS A 430 20.91 -19.56 -3.03
N ARG A 431 22.04 -20.16 -2.60
CA ARG A 431 22.63 -21.31 -3.30
C ARG A 431 21.68 -22.50 -3.36
N PHE A 432 21.04 -22.87 -2.24
CA PHE A 432 20.12 -24.00 -2.19
C PHE A 432 18.80 -23.73 -2.93
N ARG A 433 18.25 -22.51 -2.85
CA ARG A 433 17.06 -22.11 -3.62
C ARG A 433 17.32 -22.16 -5.12
N MET A 434 18.45 -21.62 -5.58
CA MET A 434 18.84 -21.71 -6.99
C MET A 434 19.08 -23.15 -7.45
N ALA A 435 19.62 -23.99 -6.57
CA ALA A 435 19.78 -25.41 -6.86
C ALA A 435 18.43 -26.10 -7.05
N ALA A 436 17.46 -25.84 -6.17
CA ALA A 436 16.10 -26.37 -6.27
C ALA A 436 15.38 -25.94 -7.55
N MET A 437 15.51 -24.67 -7.94
CA MET A 437 14.87 -24.15 -9.16
C MET A 437 15.44 -24.75 -10.45
N SER A 438 16.75 -25.00 -10.49
CA SER A 438 17.44 -25.49 -11.69
C SER A 438 17.70 -27.00 -11.65
N ALA A 439 17.17 -27.72 -10.66
CA ALA A 439 17.48 -29.13 -10.38
C ALA A 439 19.00 -29.43 -10.33
N ASN A 440 19.79 -28.45 -9.87
CA ASN A 440 21.24 -28.54 -9.81
C ASN A 440 21.70 -29.20 -8.50
N ILE A 441 22.87 -29.83 -8.54
CA ILE A 441 23.54 -30.38 -7.37
C ILE A 441 24.37 -29.29 -6.69
N VAL A 442 24.24 -29.17 -5.36
CA VAL A 442 25.14 -28.39 -4.52
C VAL A 442 26.25 -29.30 -4.02
N GLU A 443 27.48 -29.03 -4.42
CA GLU A 443 28.67 -29.69 -3.89
C GLU A 443 29.25 -28.85 -2.74
N MET A 444 29.53 -29.48 -1.61
CA MET A 444 30.21 -28.84 -0.47
C MET A 444 31.40 -29.70 -0.04
N GLU A 445 32.52 -29.03 0.20
CA GLU A 445 33.68 -29.65 0.83
C GLU A 445 33.53 -29.58 2.35
N TYR A 446 33.78 -30.68 3.04
CA TYR A 446 33.75 -30.75 4.50
C TYR A 446 34.95 -31.53 5.04
N THR A 447 35.31 -31.23 6.28
CA THR A 447 36.29 -32.02 7.04
C THR A 447 35.52 -32.95 7.96
N ASP A 448 35.75 -34.25 7.84
CA ASP A 448 35.16 -35.22 8.76
C ASP A 448 35.92 -35.19 10.09
N LEU A 449 35.32 -34.55 11.08
CA LEU A 449 35.87 -34.44 12.43
C LEU A 449 35.93 -35.80 13.17
N THR A 450 35.13 -36.78 12.74
CA THR A 450 35.10 -38.13 13.34
C THR A 450 36.19 -39.03 12.77
N GLN A 451 36.45 -38.94 11.46
CA GLN A 451 37.44 -39.77 10.77
C GLN A 451 38.80 -39.08 10.61
N LYS A 452 38.94 -37.82 11.04
CA LYS A 452 40.15 -36.99 10.88
C LYS A 452 40.65 -36.96 9.43
N LYS A 453 39.74 -37.07 8.46
CA LYS A 453 40.05 -36.95 7.04
C LYS A 453 39.82 -35.51 6.60
N GLU A 454 40.84 -34.94 5.97
CA GLU A 454 40.72 -33.62 5.38
C GLU A 454 40.02 -33.71 4.02
N LYS A 455 39.01 -32.85 3.83
CA LYS A 455 38.36 -32.53 2.54
C LYS A 455 37.67 -33.70 1.83
N GLU A 456 36.56 -34.16 2.40
CA GLU A 456 35.56 -34.95 1.69
C GLU A 456 34.56 -34.04 0.96
N LYS A 457 33.84 -34.60 -0.03
CA LYS A 457 32.81 -33.89 -0.79
C LYS A 457 31.44 -34.50 -0.53
N ILE A 458 30.45 -33.67 -0.27
CA ILE A 458 29.05 -34.06 -0.23
C ILE A 458 28.29 -33.41 -1.38
N GLN A 459 27.52 -34.23 -2.09
CA GLN A 459 26.61 -33.79 -3.13
C GLN A 459 25.19 -33.77 -2.56
N ILE A 460 24.55 -32.61 -2.67
CA ILE A 460 23.21 -32.39 -2.18
C ILE A 460 22.33 -32.00 -3.35
N SER A 461 21.29 -32.78 -3.59
CA SER A 461 20.25 -32.44 -4.53
C SER A 461 19.06 -31.87 -3.77
N ALA A 462 18.66 -30.66 -4.15
CA ALA A 462 17.49 -29.97 -3.65
C ALA A 462 16.47 -29.90 -4.79
N GLN A 463 15.22 -30.24 -4.51
CA GLN A 463 14.07 -30.09 -5.41
C GLN A 463 12.97 -29.26 -4.76
N ASN A 464 12.83 -29.37 -3.43
CA ASN A 464 11.84 -28.65 -2.65
C ASN A 464 12.51 -27.76 -1.61
N ILE A 465 12.03 -26.52 -1.47
CA ILE A 465 12.43 -25.61 -0.38
C ILE A 465 11.21 -25.39 0.52
N ILE A 466 11.35 -25.67 1.81
CA ILE A 466 10.34 -25.38 2.82
C ILE A 466 10.89 -24.32 3.77
N ILE A 467 10.10 -23.30 4.07
CA ILE A 467 10.44 -22.24 5.03
C ILE A 467 9.26 -22.16 6.01
N HIS A 468 9.55 -22.22 7.30
CA HIS A 468 8.56 -21.90 8.32
C HIS A 468 8.85 -20.52 8.91
N ASN A 469 7.78 -19.79 9.23
CA ASN A 469 7.88 -18.51 9.92
C ASN A 469 8.03 -18.67 11.43
N ASP A 470 7.57 -19.80 11.98
CA ASP A 470 7.57 -20.12 13.42
C ASP A 470 8.12 -21.52 13.70
N ILE A 471 8.48 -21.81 14.97
CA ILE A 471 8.76 -23.16 15.45
C ILE A 471 7.50 -24.01 15.20
N PRO A 472 7.52 -25.02 14.29
CA PRO A 472 6.35 -25.83 14.08
C PRO A 472 6.09 -26.66 15.35
N VAL A 473 4.84 -26.66 15.81
CA VAL A 473 4.40 -27.42 17.00
C VAL A 473 4.62 -28.93 16.79
N GLU A 474 4.49 -29.38 15.54
CA GLU A 474 4.81 -30.73 15.09
C GLU A 474 5.78 -30.66 13.91
N LEU A 475 6.82 -31.50 13.91
CA LEU A 475 7.77 -31.54 12.80
C LEU A 475 7.03 -31.93 11.50
N PRO A 476 7.11 -31.12 10.43
CA PRO A 476 6.47 -31.47 9.17
C PRO A 476 7.07 -32.77 8.61
N THR A 477 6.28 -33.53 7.86
CA THR A 477 6.81 -34.70 7.14
C THR A 477 7.70 -34.19 6.00
N ILE A 478 9.02 -34.41 6.12
CA ILE A 478 9.99 -33.98 5.11
C ILE A 478 10.32 -35.17 4.21
N HIS A 479 10.15 -35.00 2.90
CA HIS A 479 10.46 -36.01 1.89
C HIS A 479 11.90 -35.87 1.36
N PRO A 480 12.52 -36.95 0.83
CA PRO A 480 13.81 -36.85 0.14
C PRO A 480 13.79 -35.81 -0.98
N GLY A 481 14.89 -35.07 -1.14
CA GLY A 481 15.01 -33.92 -2.06
C GLY A 481 14.58 -32.58 -1.46
N THR A 482 14.37 -32.50 -0.15
CA THR A 482 13.85 -31.28 0.51
C THR A 482 14.92 -30.58 1.33
N VAL A 483 15.07 -29.28 1.10
CA VAL A 483 15.81 -28.35 1.96
C VAL A 483 14.80 -27.57 2.79
N TYR A 484 14.92 -27.70 4.10
CA TYR A 484 14.14 -27.02 5.09
C TYR A 484 14.97 -25.88 5.68
N ILE A 485 14.52 -24.65 5.48
CA ILE A 485 15.11 -23.43 6.05
C ILE A 485 14.43 -23.19 7.40
N CYS A 486 15.20 -23.29 8.47
CA CYS A 486 14.71 -23.06 9.81
C CYS A 486 14.41 -21.58 10.04
N TRP A 487 13.41 -21.29 10.88
CA TRP A 487 13.03 -19.94 11.27
C TRP A 487 14.06 -19.33 12.24
N ARG A 488 13.99 -18.00 12.41
CA ARG A 488 14.82 -17.28 13.38
C ARG A 488 14.43 -17.64 14.82
N GLY A 489 15.36 -18.21 15.59
CA GLY A 489 15.13 -18.62 16.98
C GLY A 489 15.16 -20.13 17.20
N ALA A 490 15.31 -20.94 16.15
CA ALA A 490 15.77 -22.31 16.30
C ALA A 490 17.14 -22.32 17.00
N ALA A 491 17.27 -23.03 18.12
CA ALA A 491 18.41 -22.88 19.04
C ALA A 491 19.75 -23.37 18.45
N VAL A 492 19.74 -24.16 17.37
CA VAL A 492 20.92 -24.90 16.90
C VAL A 492 21.02 -25.08 15.37
N VAL A 493 19.91 -25.04 14.63
CA VAL A 493 19.88 -25.42 13.20
C VAL A 493 19.36 -24.29 12.34
N ASP A 494 20.13 -23.91 11.34
CA ASP A 494 19.71 -22.95 10.31
C ASP A 494 19.05 -23.65 9.12
N PHE A 495 19.54 -24.84 8.76
CA PHE A 495 18.98 -25.65 7.67
C PHE A 495 18.98 -27.14 7.99
N PHE A 496 17.89 -27.79 7.61
CA PHE A 496 17.79 -29.24 7.55
C PHE A 496 17.64 -29.69 6.10
N ILE A 497 18.40 -30.69 5.68
CA ILE A 497 18.39 -31.17 4.30
C ILE A 497 18.16 -32.67 4.33
N TYR A 498 17.10 -33.11 3.66
CA TYR A 498 16.86 -34.52 3.39
C TYR A 498 17.20 -34.80 1.93
N ASN A 499 18.40 -35.30 1.67
CA ASN A 499 18.90 -35.56 0.31
C ASN A 499 18.15 -36.75 -0.34
N HIS A 500 18.20 -36.87 -1.67
CA HIS A 500 17.61 -38.01 -2.39
C HIS A 500 18.22 -39.35 -1.98
N ASP A 501 19.50 -39.39 -1.62
CA ASP A 501 20.17 -40.58 -1.09
C ASP A 501 19.77 -40.91 0.35
N CYS A 502 18.66 -40.35 0.82
CA CYS A 502 18.13 -40.46 2.17
C CYS A 502 19.09 -39.99 3.29
N LYS A 503 20.12 -39.22 2.96
CA LYS A 503 21.01 -38.58 3.94
C LYS A 503 20.31 -37.37 4.58
N LYS A 504 20.37 -37.30 5.90
CA LYS A 504 19.87 -36.17 6.70
C LYS A 504 21.05 -35.31 7.12
N ILE A 505 21.03 -34.04 6.76
CA ILE A 505 22.13 -33.10 6.97
C ILE A 505 21.59 -31.91 7.76
N PHE A 506 22.24 -31.60 8.87
CA PHE A 506 22.00 -30.37 9.62
C PHE A 506 23.12 -29.39 9.29
N LEU A 507 22.77 -28.22 8.79
CA LEU A 507 23.72 -27.16 8.47
C LEU A 507 23.48 -25.98 9.41
N GLN A 508 24.56 -25.59 10.08
CA GLN A 508 24.60 -24.46 10.99
C GLN A 508 25.62 -23.45 10.47
N VAL A 509 25.21 -22.19 10.38
CA VAL A 509 26.04 -21.05 9.98
C VAL A 509 26.31 -20.23 11.23
N SER A 510 27.57 -20.06 11.58
CA SER A 510 27.95 -19.34 12.79
C SER A 510 29.23 -18.54 12.59
N GLU A 511 29.31 -17.42 13.30
CA GLU A 511 30.54 -16.63 13.43
C GLU A 511 31.60 -17.39 14.27
N GLN A 512 31.17 -18.26 15.17
CA GLN A 512 32.07 -18.99 16.06
C GLN A 512 32.29 -20.44 15.58
N PRO A 513 33.48 -21.02 15.81
CA PRO A 513 33.69 -22.45 15.59
C PRO A 513 32.72 -23.29 16.40
N TYR A 514 32.30 -24.43 15.84
CA TYR A 514 31.37 -25.36 16.49
C TYR A 514 31.76 -25.69 17.94
N ALA A 515 33.05 -25.82 18.24
CA ALA A 515 33.56 -26.06 19.60
C ALA A 515 33.08 -25.02 20.63
N LYS A 516 32.87 -23.76 20.23
CA LYS A 516 32.44 -22.66 21.10
C LYS A 516 30.94 -22.45 21.18
N HIS A 517 30.15 -23.18 20.38
CA HIS A 517 28.68 -23.07 20.43
C HIS A 517 28.15 -23.53 21.78
N LYS A 518 27.17 -22.80 22.33
CA LYS A 518 26.49 -23.21 23.56
C LYS A 518 25.64 -24.47 23.34
N THR A 519 25.06 -24.60 22.16
CA THR A 519 24.27 -25.74 21.71
C THR A 519 25.05 -26.59 20.71
N LYS A 520 24.91 -27.91 20.80
CA LYS A 520 25.60 -28.93 20.01
C LYS A 520 24.59 -29.83 19.30
N LEU A 521 25.08 -30.69 18.41
CA LEU A 521 24.28 -31.68 17.68
C LEU A 521 23.37 -32.54 18.59
N PRO A 522 23.79 -32.99 19.79
CA PRO A 522 22.92 -33.71 20.72
C PRO A 522 21.73 -32.87 21.23
N ASP A 523 21.84 -31.55 21.25
CA ASP A 523 20.84 -30.63 21.78
C ASP A 523 19.74 -30.28 20.75
N LEU A 524 19.82 -30.84 19.53
CA LEU A 524 18.90 -30.52 18.42
C LEU A 524 17.42 -30.84 18.71
N PHE A 525 17.15 -31.78 19.61
CA PHE A 525 15.81 -32.30 19.89
C PHE A 525 15.40 -32.12 21.35
N THR A 526 16.17 -31.38 22.13
CA THR A 526 15.87 -31.09 23.53
C THR A 526 15.29 -29.69 23.65
N THR A 527 14.06 -29.57 24.13
CA THR A 527 13.40 -28.28 24.40
C THR A 527 14.04 -27.51 25.56
N THR A 528 15.01 -28.12 26.24
CA THR A 528 15.75 -27.56 27.37
C THR A 528 17.22 -27.40 26.97
N ILE A 529 17.70 -26.16 26.99
CA ILE A 529 19.13 -25.85 26.89
C ILE A 529 19.72 -26.08 28.29
N THR A 530 20.64 -27.03 28.46
CA THR A 530 21.45 -27.15 29.68
C THR A 530 22.67 -26.25 29.65
#